data_AF-A0A9E3D4U3-F1
#
_entry.id   AF-A0A9E3D4U3-F1
#
_cell.length_a   1.000
_cell.length_b   1.000
_cell.length_c   1.000
_cell.angle_alpha   90.00
_cell.angle_beta   90.00
_cell.angle_gamma   90.00
#
_symmetry.space_group_name_H-M   'P 1'
#
loop_
_entity.id
_entity.type
_entity.pdbx_description
1 polymer ?
#
loop_
_entity_poly.entity_id
_entity_poly.type
_entity_poly.pdbx_seq_one_letter_code
_entity_poly.pdbx_strand_id
1 'polypeptide(L)' 'VESLIEHRASVEGADSPAPPDLLRLSVGIEDPGDLIADLESALGA' A
#
# COMPACT_ATOMS: atom_id res chain seq x y z
N VAL A 1 -14.63 -2.37 -7.57
CA VAL A 1 -13.29 -1.81 -7.82
C VAL A 1 -12.43 -2.25 -6.65
N GLU A 2 -11.16 -2.61 -6.89
CA GLU A 2 -10.27 -3.19 -5.88
C GLU A 2 -9.22 -2.19 -5.39
N SER A 3 -8.76 -2.39 -4.15
CA SER A 3 -7.67 -1.66 -3.52
C SER A 3 -6.32 -2.21 -3.98
N LEU A 4 -5.35 -1.31 -4.14
CA LEU A 4 -3.98 -1.63 -4.56
C LEU A 4 -2.96 -1.01 -3.60
N ILE A 5 -1.88 -1.74 -3.35
CA ILE A 5 -0.71 -1.27 -2.60
C ILE A 5 0.54 -1.47 -3.45
N GLU A 6 1.45 -0.50 -3.41
CA GLU A 6 2.75 -0.60 -4.07
C GLU A 6 3.87 -0.03 -3.19
N HIS A 7 5.06 -0.62 -3.31
CA HIS A 7 6.29 0.00 -2.84
C HIS A 7 6.89 0.84 -3.96
N ARG A 8 6.75 2.17 -3.85
CA ARG A 8 6.97 3.08 -4.98
C ARG A 8 8.41 3.07 -5.47
N ALA A 9 9.38 3.05 -4.56
CA ALA A 9 10.80 2.99 -4.91
C ALA A 9 11.15 1.70 -5.68
N SER A 10 10.54 0.55 -5.35
CA SER A 10 10.73 -0.69 -6.10
C SER A 10 10.14 -0.66 -7.51
N VAL A 11 9.01 0.04 -7.70
CA VAL A 11 8.34 0.13 -9.01
C VAL A 11 9.06 1.09 -9.95
N GLU A 12 9.50 2.24 -9.43
CA GLU A 12 10.18 3.28 -10.22
C GLU A 12 11.67 2.98 -10.46
N GLY A 13 12.32 2.17 -9.62
CA GLY A 13 13.69 1.70 -9.80
C GLY A 13 14.75 2.55 -9.07
N ALA A 14 16.02 2.31 -9.40
CA ALA A 14 17.18 2.83 -8.65
C ALA A 14 17.28 4.36 -8.60
N ASP A 15 16.73 5.06 -9.59
CA ASP A 15 16.72 6.53 -9.67
C ASP A 15 15.44 7.14 -9.08
N SER A 16 14.58 6.34 -8.43
CA SER A 16 13.33 6.83 -7.86
C SER A 16 13.62 7.90 -6.79
N PRO A 17 12.91 9.04 -6.83
CA PRO A 17 12.96 10.03 -5.76
C PRO A 17 12.13 9.60 -4.53
N ALA A 18 11.39 8.50 -4.60
CA ALA A 18 10.57 8.03 -3.50
C ALA A 18 11.45 7.46 -2.37
N PRO A 19 11.15 7.79 -1.09
CA PRO A 19 11.80 7.16 0.05
C PRO A 19 11.64 5.62 0.01
N PRO A 20 12.66 4.86 0.46
CA PRO A 20 12.67 3.39 0.42
C PRO A 20 11.72 2.72 1.41
N ASP A 21 11.08 3.49 2.29
CA ASP A 21 10.08 3.05 3.25
C ASP A 21 8.66 3.52 2.87
N LEU A 22 8.49 4.14 1.70
CA LEU A 22 7.20 4.65 1.25
C LEU A 22 6.36 3.57 0.54
N LEU A 23 5.24 3.23 1.17
CA LEU A 23 4.14 2.50 0.53
C LEU A 23 3.07 3.49 0.04
N ARG A 24 2.51 3.26 -1.15
CA ARG A 24 1.36 4.01 -1.68
C ARG A 24 0.14 3.10 -1.76
N LEU A 25 -0.98 3.58 -1.23
CA LEU A 25 -2.28 2.93 -1.33
C LEU A 25 -3.19 3.67 -2.32
N SER A 26 -3.79 2.91 -3.24
CA SER A 26 -4.98 3.34 -3.98
C SER A 26 -6.18 2.63 -3.36
N VAL A 27 -6.96 3.35 -2.57
CA VAL A 27 -8.12 2.81 -1.87
C VAL A 27 -9.27 2.61 -2.85
N GLY A 28 -9.82 1.40 -2.87
CA GLY A 28 -10.99 1.02 -3.66
C GLY A 28 -12.30 1.41 -2.98
N ILE A 29 -13.35 0.60 -3.18
CA ILE A 29 -14.71 0.84 -2.64
C ILE A 29 -15.23 -0.35 -1.83
N GLU A 30 -14.32 -1.19 -1.33
CA GLU A 30 -14.63 -2.29 -0.43
C GLU A 30 -15.17 -1.80 0.92
N ASP A 31 -15.64 -2.73 1.75
CA ASP A 31 -15.99 -2.39 3.12
C ASP A 31 -14.75 -1.86 3.87
N PRO A 32 -14.82 -0.68 4.51
CA PRO A 32 -13.66 -0.10 5.18
C PRO A 32 -13.15 -0.96 6.35
N GLY A 33 -14.02 -1.75 7.00
CA GLY A 33 -13.62 -2.66 8.08
C GLY A 33 -12.75 -3.80 7.56
N ASP A 34 -13.08 -4.37 6.39
CA ASP A 34 -12.28 -5.40 5.75
C ASP A 34 -10.89 -4.87 5.36
N LEU A 35 -10.83 -3.65 4.79
CA LEU A 35 -9.56 -3.01 4.42
C LEU A 35 -8.68 -2.72 5.63
N ILE A 36 -9.26 -2.22 6.73
CA ILE A 36 -8.52 -1.96 7.96
C ILE A 36 -7.97 -3.27 8.54
N ALA A 37 -8.81 -4.30 8.63
CA ALA A 37 -8.41 -5.60 9.18
C ALA A 37 -7.27 -6.24 8.37
N ASP A 38 -7.30 -6.11 7.03
CA ASP A 38 -6.23 -6.61 6.17
C ASP A 38 -4.90 -5.86 6.41
N LEU A 39 -4.94 -4.53 6.52
CA LEU A 39 -3.77 -3.71 6.83
C LEU A 39 -3.21 -3.98 8.24
N GLU A 40 -4.07 -4.13 9.25
CA GLU A 40 -3.66 -4.47 10.62
C GLU A 40 -2.95 -5.82 10.67
N SER A 41 -3.53 -6.82 10.00
CA SER A 41 -2.95 -8.16 9.86
C SER A 41 -1.57 -8.11 9.17
N ALA A 42 -1.44 -7.35 8.08
CA ALA A 42 -0.20 -7.22 7.33
C ALA A 42 0.91 -6.48 8.09
N LEU A 43 0.56 -5.47 8.88
CA LEU A 43 1.50 -4.66 9.65
C LEU A 43 1.90 -5.30 10.99
N GLY A 44 1.24 -6.40 11.38
CA GLY A 44 1.55 -7.14 12.61
C GLY A 44 1.26 -6.36 13.89
N ALA A 45 0.18 -5.56 13.89
CA ALA A 45 -0.33 -4.88 15.08
C ALA A 45 -0.94 -5.85 16.10
#